data_AF-A0A3S0XSR7-F1
#
_entry.id   AF-A0A3S0XSR7-F1
#
_cell.length_a   1.000
_cell.length_b   1.000
_cell.length_c   1.000
_cell.angle_alpha   90.00
_cell.angle_beta   90.00
_cell.angle_gamma   90.00
#
_symmetry.space_group_name_H-M   'P 1'
#
loop_
_entity.id
_entity.type
_entity.pdbx_description
1 polymer ?
#
loop_
_entity_poly.entity_id
_entity_poly.type
_entity_poly.pdbx_seq_one_letter_code
_entity_poly.pdbx_strand_id
1 'polypeptide(L)'
;MKRTLTGVCLWALWSISSGASLQTGVDQLINRLNPNVNLGIVVLDLTSGTTLYKRNAGRLFIPASNMKLFSEAATLIALGPDYRFKNQLSTSAGQINQGVLDGTLYLHLSGDPSFTRDDLNSLLSKLKEWNVRSIQGNVIIDSSLASVTAYPPGWLKSDLSYSYGAPIAPLMIDSNRLTVTVNPGSQVGAPAVIEVDDGGGAVVLDNQVTTKANEKGCGVGFTLDKDNHLTVRGCVGLGQWALQQRLAIINPLMYAQGMIKSELAKADIQLNGQVQLGKAPAGTLLIATQYSKPIRQLMADTLKPSDNLYADSLYLHTAAKINGAPLNWNEAQPVIKNFLQQQTGIDLTNAIFTDGSGLSRYNLVTPEQTISLLKFLYQRFPLSYEYIAALPISGRDGTLQKRFKEPGQQGFVRAKTGTMTGMNSLSGYLYTVNGHTLAFAMYINRLPGKSSGPGRPLLDALTSYFLKQSPESSRLARVFAPHNRINFQMNPTQVSVQRSHQAKWRRLESAVRLALKGQDVNVVYRGNELVVTDNQSDGNKVWAALQPLGKKYSFAVAVSSDSLNFAPKGNPMMLWIKTPSNEDQKGRTWIIREAV
;
A
#
# COMPACT_ATOMS: atom_id res chain seq x y z
N MET A 1 -71.66 8.72 12.48
CA MET A 1 -70.66 7.63 12.25
C MET A 1 -70.53 7.35 10.77
N LYS A 2 -69.54 7.94 10.08
CA LYS A 2 -69.00 7.53 8.77
C LYS A 2 -67.97 8.60 8.36
N ARG A 3 -66.80 8.13 7.87
CA ARG A 3 -65.66 8.90 7.29
C ARG A 3 -64.50 9.25 8.22
N THR A 4 -63.74 8.25 8.65
CA THR A 4 -62.32 8.40 9.05
C THR A 4 -61.62 7.03 8.95
N LEU A 5 -61.34 6.52 7.74
CA LEU A 5 -60.51 5.30 7.60
C LEU A 5 -59.87 5.07 6.21
N THR A 6 -59.79 6.06 5.34
CA THR A 6 -59.23 5.91 3.97
C THR A 6 -57.83 6.53 3.77
N GLY A 7 -57.23 7.15 4.80
CA GLY A 7 -55.92 7.82 4.67
C GLY A 7 -54.69 6.96 4.98
N VAL A 8 -54.83 5.87 5.75
CA VAL A 8 -53.68 5.10 6.26
C VAL A 8 -53.28 3.93 5.34
N CYS A 9 -54.21 3.40 4.52
CA CYS A 9 -53.90 2.32 3.57
C CYS A 9 -53.13 2.79 2.32
N LEU A 10 -53.31 4.04 1.87
CA LEU A 10 -52.68 4.53 0.63
C LEU A 10 -51.18 4.80 0.76
N TRP A 11 -50.71 5.21 1.94
CA TRP A 11 -49.27 5.39 2.20
C TRP A 11 -48.55 4.05 2.37
N ALA A 12 -49.18 3.07 3.03
CA ALA A 12 -48.63 1.72 3.13
C ALA A 12 -48.53 1.03 1.75
N LEU A 13 -49.54 1.19 0.88
CA LEU A 13 -49.56 0.57 -0.44
C LEU A 13 -48.53 1.19 -1.43
N TRP A 14 -48.21 2.48 -1.30
CA TRP A 14 -47.20 3.13 -2.15
C TRP A 14 -45.77 2.75 -1.77
N SER A 15 -45.44 2.73 -0.47
CA SER A 15 -44.11 2.31 0.00
C SER A 15 -43.82 0.83 -0.28
N ILE A 16 -44.86 -0.02 -0.33
CA ILE A 16 -44.75 -1.43 -0.75
C ILE A 16 -44.43 -1.52 -2.26
N SER A 17 -45.01 -0.65 -3.09
CA SER A 17 -44.82 -0.67 -4.55
C SER A 17 -43.42 -0.23 -4.99
N SER A 18 -42.84 0.78 -4.33
CA SER A 18 -41.49 1.29 -4.63
C SER A 18 -40.40 0.29 -4.20
N GLY A 19 -40.53 -0.32 -3.02
CA GLY A 19 -39.63 -1.39 -2.54
C GLY A 19 -39.67 -2.66 -3.40
N ALA A 20 -40.86 -3.09 -3.84
CA ALA A 20 -41.02 -4.24 -4.73
C ALA A 20 -40.38 -4.00 -6.12
N SER A 21 -40.44 -2.77 -6.64
CA SER A 21 -39.80 -2.41 -7.91
C SER A 21 -38.26 -2.43 -7.84
N LEU A 22 -37.69 -1.96 -6.72
CA LEU A 22 -36.25 -1.93 -6.50
C LEU A 22 -35.66 -3.35 -6.40
N GLN A 23 -36.27 -4.20 -5.58
CA GLN A 23 -35.83 -5.57 -5.38
C GLN A 23 -35.89 -6.37 -6.69
N THR A 24 -36.99 -6.25 -7.43
CA THR A 24 -37.15 -6.90 -8.74
C THR A 24 -36.09 -6.45 -9.74
N GLY A 25 -35.78 -5.15 -9.81
CA GLY A 25 -34.75 -4.63 -10.71
C GLY A 25 -33.33 -5.13 -10.37
N VAL A 26 -32.99 -5.23 -9.07
CA VAL A 26 -31.70 -5.80 -8.63
C VAL A 26 -31.62 -7.29 -8.98
N ASP A 27 -32.67 -8.06 -8.73
CA ASP A 27 -32.71 -9.49 -9.06
C ASP A 27 -32.62 -9.73 -10.57
N GLN A 28 -33.30 -8.91 -11.38
CA GLN A 28 -33.16 -8.94 -12.84
C GLN A 28 -31.73 -8.65 -13.29
N LEU A 29 -31.06 -7.65 -12.70
CA LEU A 29 -29.67 -7.33 -13.00
C LEU A 29 -28.72 -8.49 -12.66
N ILE A 30 -28.90 -9.11 -11.49
CA ILE A 30 -28.13 -10.29 -11.08
C ILE A 30 -28.37 -11.45 -12.05
N ASN A 31 -29.63 -11.76 -12.35
CA ASN A 31 -29.99 -12.87 -13.23
C ASN A 31 -29.49 -12.68 -14.66
N ARG A 32 -29.45 -11.43 -15.15
CA ARG A 32 -28.91 -11.10 -16.48
C ARG A 32 -27.40 -11.28 -16.55
N LEU A 33 -26.66 -10.92 -15.50
CA LEU A 33 -25.20 -10.94 -15.50
C LEU A 33 -24.64 -12.29 -15.08
N ASN A 34 -25.17 -12.87 -14.01
CA ASN A 34 -24.80 -14.19 -13.51
C ASN A 34 -25.87 -14.73 -12.53
N PRO A 35 -26.83 -15.56 -12.98
CA PRO A 35 -27.90 -16.08 -12.12
C PRO A 35 -27.38 -17.05 -11.05
N ASN A 36 -26.24 -17.71 -11.30
CA ASN A 36 -25.65 -18.73 -10.43
C ASN A 36 -24.61 -18.14 -9.46
N VAL A 37 -24.49 -16.81 -9.38
CA VAL A 37 -23.52 -16.17 -8.51
C VAL A 37 -23.84 -16.45 -7.04
N ASN A 38 -22.85 -16.93 -6.29
CA ASN A 38 -22.93 -16.99 -4.84
C ASN A 38 -22.63 -15.60 -4.25
N LEU A 39 -23.66 -14.76 -4.22
CA LEU A 39 -23.64 -13.36 -3.76
C LEU A 39 -24.35 -13.21 -2.41
N GLY A 40 -23.67 -12.58 -1.46
CA GLY A 40 -24.25 -11.94 -0.28
C GLY A 40 -24.25 -10.44 -0.45
N ILE A 41 -25.38 -9.79 -0.18
CA ILE A 41 -25.52 -8.34 -0.30
C ILE A 41 -26.53 -7.79 0.70
N VAL A 42 -26.19 -6.65 1.30
CA VAL A 42 -27.12 -5.81 2.05
C VAL A 42 -26.88 -4.36 1.65
N VAL A 43 -27.95 -3.61 1.44
CA VAL A 43 -27.95 -2.17 1.18
C VAL A 43 -28.91 -1.50 2.15
N LEU A 44 -28.38 -0.62 2.97
CA LEU A 44 -29.09 0.12 4.01
C LEU A 44 -29.06 1.62 3.67
N ASP A 45 -30.23 2.24 3.63
CA ASP A 45 -30.33 3.69 3.63
C ASP A 45 -30.08 4.23 5.04
N LEU A 46 -28.95 4.91 5.24
CA LEU A 46 -28.58 5.51 6.53
C LEU A 46 -29.37 6.78 6.82
N THR A 47 -29.97 7.39 5.79
CA THR A 47 -30.79 8.60 5.90
C THR A 47 -32.20 8.28 6.38
N SER A 48 -32.82 7.20 5.87
CA SER A 48 -34.16 6.77 6.33
C SER A 48 -34.13 5.67 7.39
N GLY A 49 -33.03 4.93 7.52
CA GLY A 49 -32.92 3.73 8.35
C GLY A 49 -33.48 2.46 7.69
N THR A 50 -33.92 2.53 6.43
CA THR A 50 -34.59 1.42 5.71
C THR A 50 -33.58 0.53 4.99
N THR A 51 -33.68 -0.79 5.17
CA THR A 51 -32.96 -1.75 4.33
C THR A 51 -33.60 -1.82 2.94
N LEU A 52 -32.88 -1.37 1.92
CA LEU A 52 -33.36 -1.27 0.55
C LEU A 52 -33.27 -2.60 -0.21
N TYR A 53 -32.24 -3.40 0.08
CA TYR A 53 -32.07 -4.71 -0.53
C TYR A 53 -31.27 -5.63 0.39
N LYS A 54 -31.64 -6.91 0.43
CA LYS A 54 -30.88 -7.94 1.13
C LYS A 54 -30.99 -9.29 0.40
N ARG A 55 -29.86 -9.98 0.26
CA ARG A 55 -29.79 -11.37 -0.24
C ARG A 55 -28.65 -12.08 0.47
N ASN A 56 -28.91 -13.26 1.03
CA ASN A 56 -27.94 -14.04 1.81
C ASN A 56 -27.26 -13.23 2.94
N ALA A 57 -28.00 -12.30 3.57
CA ALA A 57 -27.48 -11.30 4.50
C ALA A 57 -26.75 -11.90 5.72
N GLY A 58 -27.28 -12.99 6.27
CA GLY A 58 -26.72 -13.71 7.42
C GLY A 58 -25.78 -14.87 7.06
N ARG A 59 -25.47 -15.10 5.78
CA ARG A 59 -24.54 -16.17 5.39
C ARG A 59 -23.10 -15.69 5.53
N LEU A 60 -22.21 -16.59 5.97
CA LEU A 60 -20.78 -16.32 6.11
C LEU A 60 -20.08 -16.35 4.74
N PHE A 61 -19.26 -15.35 4.50
CA PHE A 61 -18.38 -15.25 3.34
C PHE A 61 -16.95 -14.96 3.79
N ILE A 62 -15.98 -15.51 3.06
CA ILE A 62 -14.60 -14.99 3.03
C ILE A 62 -14.64 -13.57 2.48
N PRO A 63 -14.32 -12.52 3.26
CA PRO A 63 -14.50 -11.14 2.83
C PRO A 63 -13.38 -10.64 1.91
N ALA A 64 -12.28 -11.37 1.79
CA ALA A 64 -11.01 -10.83 1.29
C ALA A 64 -10.65 -9.53 2.06
N SER A 65 -10.04 -8.54 1.41
CA SER A 65 -9.63 -7.28 2.06
C SER A 65 -10.75 -6.37 2.59
N ASN A 66 -12.01 -6.82 2.59
CA ASN A 66 -13.05 -6.20 3.43
C ASN A 66 -12.88 -6.55 4.92
N MET A 67 -12.06 -7.55 5.29
CA MET A 67 -11.67 -7.77 6.69
C MET A 67 -11.02 -6.53 7.30
N LYS A 68 -10.26 -5.77 6.49
CA LYS A 68 -9.67 -4.49 6.89
C LYS A 68 -10.68 -3.47 7.39
N LEU A 69 -11.96 -3.60 7.02
CA LEU A 69 -12.99 -2.74 7.59
C LEU A 69 -13.11 -2.97 9.10
N PHE A 70 -13.10 -4.23 9.52
CA PHE A 70 -13.19 -4.61 10.93
C PHE A 70 -11.88 -4.31 11.67
N SER A 71 -10.73 -4.72 11.13
CA SER A 71 -9.44 -4.49 11.80
C SER A 71 -9.14 -3.01 12.02
N GLU A 72 -9.32 -2.18 10.99
CA GLU A 72 -9.07 -0.74 11.11
C GLU A 72 -10.09 -0.04 12.00
N ALA A 73 -11.34 -0.53 12.06
CA ALA A 73 -12.31 -0.02 13.03
C ALA A 73 -11.87 -0.34 14.46
N ALA A 74 -11.38 -1.56 14.72
CA ALA A 74 -10.86 -1.93 16.03
C ALA A 74 -9.68 -1.04 16.43
N THR A 75 -8.73 -0.84 15.51
CA THR A 75 -7.57 0.03 15.72
C THR A 75 -7.98 1.47 16.01
N LEU A 76 -8.88 2.04 15.20
CA LEU A 76 -9.33 3.42 15.38
C LEU A 76 -10.06 3.61 16.71
N ILE A 77 -10.91 2.67 17.12
CA ILE A 77 -11.66 2.73 18.39
C ILE A 77 -10.73 2.54 19.59
N ALA A 78 -9.79 1.59 19.53
CA ALA A 78 -8.91 1.28 20.65
C ALA A 78 -7.81 2.31 20.89
N LEU A 79 -7.22 2.84 19.80
CA LEU A 79 -6.04 3.70 19.90
C LEU A 79 -6.38 5.19 19.72
N GLY A 80 -7.45 5.51 19.00
CA GLY A 80 -7.80 6.87 18.59
C GLY A 80 -7.01 7.36 17.37
N PRO A 81 -7.50 8.42 16.69
CA PRO A 81 -6.95 8.85 15.40
C PRO A 81 -5.55 9.47 15.48
N ASP A 82 -5.18 10.05 16.62
CA ASP A 82 -3.90 10.75 16.84
C ASP A 82 -2.78 9.86 17.39
N TYR A 83 -3.09 8.61 17.74
CA TYR A 83 -2.08 7.68 18.21
C TYR A 83 -0.97 7.51 17.18
N ARG A 84 0.27 7.41 17.66
CA ARG A 84 1.46 7.17 16.85
C ARG A 84 2.25 6.03 17.46
N PHE A 85 2.81 5.17 16.61
CA PHE A 85 3.85 4.26 17.04
C PHE A 85 5.06 5.07 17.50
N LYS A 86 5.76 4.50 18.47
CA LYS A 86 6.95 5.09 19.05
C LYS A 86 8.11 4.13 18.79
N ASN A 87 9.12 4.61 18.09
CA ASN A 87 10.35 3.90 17.80
C ASN A 87 11.49 4.63 18.51
N GLN A 88 12.32 3.93 19.26
CA GLN A 88 13.31 4.59 20.13
C GLN A 88 14.70 3.96 19.98
N LEU A 89 15.71 4.79 20.16
CA LEU A 89 17.10 4.35 20.32
C LEU A 89 17.53 4.66 21.75
N SER A 90 18.03 3.66 22.47
CA SER A 90 18.62 3.83 23.80
C SER A 90 19.96 3.11 23.92
N THR A 91 20.68 3.33 25.02
CA THR A 91 21.96 2.70 25.30
C THR A 91 22.07 2.23 26.75
N SER A 92 22.85 1.17 27.00
CA SER A 92 23.27 0.80 28.36
C SER A 92 24.52 1.57 28.84
N ALA A 93 25.19 2.31 27.95
CA ALA A 93 26.39 3.05 28.31
C ALA A 93 26.03 4.23 29.24
N GLY A 94 26.74 4.36 30.36
CA GLY A 94 26.59 5.49 31.28
C GLY A 94 27.30 6.77 30.82
N GLN A 95 28.27 6.65 29.89
CA GLN A 95 29.04 7.76 29.34
C GLN A 95 29.62 7.40 27.96
N ILE A 96 30.02 8.42 27.19
CA ILE A 96 30.74 8.27 25.92
C ILE A 96 32.15 8.84 26.12
N ASN A 97 33.17 8.00 25.92
CA ASN A 97 34.56 8.37 26.18
C ASN A 97 35.29 8.56 24.85
N GLN A 98 35.70 9.81 24.55
CA GLN A 98 36.44 10.14 23.32
C GLN A 98 35.76 9.62 22.03
N GLY A 99 34.42 9.63 22.00
CA GLY A 99 33.61 9.13 20.90
C GLY A 99 33.43 7.62 20.84
N VAL A 100 33.88 6.89 21.86
CA VAL A 100 33.60 5.46 22.02
C VAL A 100 32.41 5.27 22.96
N LEU A 101 31.36 4.64 22.43
CA LEU A 101 30.21 4.16 23.21
C LEU A 101 30.55 2.75 23.71
N ASP A 102 30.95 2.67 24.98
CA ASP A 102 31.22 1.40 25.68
C ASP A 102 29.93 0.84 26.28
N GLY A 103 29.13 0.23 25.43
CA GLY A 103 27.82 -0.31 25.80
C GLY A 103 27.05 -0.81 24.59
N THR A 104 25.84 -1.29 24.87
CA THR A 104 24.93 -1.84 23.87
C THR A 104 23.90 -0.79 23.48
N LEU A 105 23.64 -0.65 22.19
CA LEU A 105 22.51 0.12 21.67
C LEU A 105 21.26 -0.76 21.59
N TYR A 106 20.10 -0.17 21.87
CA TYR A 106 18.81 -0.84 21.79
C TYR A 106 17.88 -0.06 20.87
N LEU A 107 17.41 -0.73 19.81
CA LEU A 107 16.35 -0.25 18.94
C LEU A 107 15.02 -0.82 19.42
N HIS A 108 14.22 0.03 20.07
CA HIS A 108 12.89 -0.29 20.57
C HIS A 108 11.87 -0.07 19.46
N LEU A 109 11.28 -1.15 18.97
CA LEU A 109 10.38 -1.14 17.83
C LEU A 109 9.00 -1.64 18.27
N SER A 110 7.99 -0.81 18.05
CA SER A 110 6.61 -1.14 18.45
C SER A 110 5.82 -1.87 17.37
N GLY A 111 6.46 -2.22 16.24
CA GLY A 111 5.82 -2.86 15.11
C GLY A 111 5.24 -1.90 14.07
N ASP A 112 5.73 -0.66 14.02
CA ASP A 112 5.31 0.36 13.03
C ASP A 112 5.48 -0.15 11.58
N PRO A 113 4.38 -0.32 10.80
CA PRO A 113 4.47 -0.80 9.43
C PRO A 113 4.92 0.28 8.44
N SER A 114 4.97 1.53 8.90
CA SER A 114 5.39 2.71 8.13
C SER A 114 6.83 3.11 8.33
N PHE A 115 7.58 2.37 9.15
CA PHE A 115 8.98 2.64 9.43
C PHE A 115 9.83 2.47 8.17
N THR A 116 10.61 3.50 7.86
CA THR A 116 11.43 3.59 6.64
C THR A 116 12.92 3.57 6.94
N ARG A 117 13.74 3.45 5.89
CA ARG A 117 15.20 3.69 5.97
C ARG A 117 15.52 5.08 6.51
N ASP A 118 14.77 6.10 6.10
CA ASP A 118 14.98 7.47 6.55
C ASP A 118 14.70 7.61 8.05
N ASP A 119 13.68 6.90 8.56
CA ASP A 119 13.40 6.86 9.99
C ASP A 119 14.53 6.18 10.78
N LEU A 120 15.06 5.06 10.26
CA LEU A 120 16.24 4.41 10.86
C LEU A 120 17.45 5.35 10.87
N ASN A 121 17.76 5.99 9.74
CA ASN A 121 18.82 6.97 9.65
C ASN A 121 18.58 8.15 10.62
N SER A 122 17.34 8.63 10.76
CA SER A 122 17.01 9.70 11.71
C SER A 122 17.30 9.32 13.16
N LEU A 123 17.13 8.04 13.53
CA LEU A 123 17.48 7.53 14.86
C LEU A 123 18.99 7.38 15.02
N LEU A 124 19.66 6.75 14.05
CA LEU A 124 21.09 6.44 14.15
C LEU A 124 21.97 7.69 13.99
N SER A 125 21.58 8.67 13.19
CA SER A 125 22.30 9.94 13.02
C SER A 125 22.39 10.74 14.33
N LYS A 126 21.48 10.53 15.29
CA LYS A 126 21.59 11.12 16.64
C LYS A 126 22.83 10.69 17.40
N LEU A 127 23.43 9.55 17.07
CA LEU A 127 24.72 9.14 17.63
C LEU A 127 25.85 10.13 17.27
N LYS A 128 25.80 10.76 16.09
CA LYS A 128 26.76 11.81 15.70
C LYS A 128 26.63 13.05 16.58
N GLU A 129 25.41 13.44 16.93
CA GLU A 129 25.17 14.57 17.86
C GLU A 129 25.73 14.29 19.26
N TRP A 130 25.84 13.02 19.63
CA TRP A 130 26.49 12.55 20.86
C TRP A 130 28.00 12.30 20.68
N ASN A 131 28.59 12.72 19.56
CA ASN A 131 29.98 12.52 19.18
C ASN A 131 30.44 11.04 19.13
N VAL A 132 29.52 10.09 18.96
CA VAL A 132 29.86 8.66 18.82
C VAL A 132 30.52 8.42 17.46
N ARG A 133 31.65 7.73 17.49
CA ARG A 133 32.44 7.26 16.33
C ARG A 133 32.60 5.74 16.33
N SER A 134 32.51 5.09 17.48
CA SER A 134 32.57 3.63 17.61
C SER A 134 31.64 3.11 18.70
N ILE A 135 31.03 1.95 18.47
CA ILE A 135 30.19 1.22 19.41
C ILE A 135 30.90 -0.10 19.74
N GLN A 136 31.25 -0.31 21.01
CA GLN A 136 31.95 -1.54 21.44
C GLN A 136 31.00 -2.72 21.65
N GLY A 137 29.78 -2.46 22.12
CA GLY A 137 28.78 -3.49 22.34
C GLY A 137 27.96 -3.83 21.10
N ASN A 138 26.86 -4.53 21.33
CA ASN A 138 25.93 -4.95 20.28
C ASN A 138 24.93 -3.84 19.93
N VAL A 139 24.21 -4.03 18.83
CA VAL A 139 22.92 -3.38 18.58
C VAL A 139 21.83 -4.43 18.77
N ILE A 140 20.94 -4.21 19.73
CA ILE A 140 19.84 -5.11 20.05
C ILE A 140 18.55 -4.55 19.46
N ILE A 141 17.88 -5.36 18.64
CA ILE A 141 16.54 -5.10 18.16
C ILE A 141 15.57 -5.66 19.22
N ASP A 142 14.99 -4.75 20.01
CA ASP A 142 13.94 -5.06 20.98
C ASP A 142 12.58 -4.71 20.37
N SER A 143 11.82 -5.75 20.01
CA SER A 143 10.58 -5.59 19.26
C SER A 143 9.41 -6.28 19.92
N SER A 144 8.26 -5.59 19.93
CA SER A 144 6.97 -6.19 20.33
C SER A 144 6.57 -7.38 19.45
N LEU A 145 7.11 -7.47 18.23
CA LEU A 145 6.80 -8.52 17.27
C LEU A 145 7.83 -9.66 17.28
N ALA A 146 8.81 -9.65 18.19
CA ALA A 146 9.89 -10.65 18.26
C ALA A 146 9.39 -12.11 18.34
N SER A 147 8.29 -12.35 19.04
CA SER A 147 7.69 -13.67 19.24
C SER A 147 6.48 -13.95 18.34
N VAL A 148 6.19 -13.07 17.38
CA VAL A 148 5.06 -13.22 16.47
C VAL A 148 5.49 -14.02 15.25
N THR A 149 4.66 -14.98 14.84
CA THR A 149 4.93 -15.73 13.61
C THR A 149 4.66 -14.84 12.39
N ALA A 150 5.50 -14.93 11.36
CA ALA A 150 5.47 -13.99 10.23
C ALA A 150 4.15 -13.95 9.45
N TYR A 151 3.43 -15.08 9.42
CA TYR A 151 2.20 -15.25 8.65
C TYR A 151 1.10 -15.87 9.50
N PRO A 152 -0.15 -15.39 9.37
CA PRO A 152 -1.30 -16.00 10.02
C PRO A 152 -1.71 -17.32 9.34
N PRO A 153 -2.49 -18.17 10.03
CA PRO A 153 -3.07 -19.37 9.43
C PRO A 153 -3.93 -19.06 8.20
N GLY A 154 -3.91 -19.94 7.20
CA GLY A 154 -4.79 -19.88 6.04
C GLY A 154 -4.32 -19.01 4.87
N TRP A 155 -3.13 -18.40 4.96
CA TRP A 155 -2.44 -17.82 3.80
C TRP A 155 -1.92 -18.92 2.87
N LEU A 156 -1.95 -18.68 1.55
CA LEU A 156 -1.43 -19.63 0.58
C LEU A 156 0.07 -19.43 0.39
N LYS A 157 0.83 -20.53 0.33
CA LYS A 157 2.29 -20.48 0.09
C LYS A 157 2.66 -19.74 -1.19
N SER A 158 1.81 -19.84 -2.22
CA SER A 158 2.01 -19.15 -3.50
C SER A 158 1.92 -17.62 -3.39
N ASP A 159 1.29 -17.08 -2.35
CA ASP A 159 1.13 -15.65 -2.16
C ASP A 159 2.34 -14.98 -1.49
N LEU A 160 3.18 -15.76 -0.79
CA LEU A 160 4.23 -15.27 0.11
C LEU A 160 5.42 -14.59 -0.60
N SER A 161 5.66 -14.89 -1.87
CA SER A 161 6.77 -14.28 -2.63
C SER A 161 6.39 -12.92 -3.23
N TYR A 162 5.10 -12.62 -3.34
CA TYR A 162 4.62 -11.35 -3.87
C TYR A 162 4.66 -10.25 -2.82
N SER A 163 4.80 -8.99 -3.23
CA SER A 163 4.86 -7.87 -2.28
C SER A 163 3.67 -7.79 -1.31
N TYR A 164 2.47 -8.22 -1.74
CA TYR A 164 1.28 -8.23 -0.88
C TYR A 164 1.32 -9.33 0.19
N GLY A 165 2.22 -10.30 0.06
CA GLY A 165 2.52 -11.34 1.04
C GLY A 165 3.79 -11.05 1.85
N ALA A 166 4.21 -9.79 1.98
CA ALA A 166 5.36 -9.42 2.81
C ALA A 166 5.14 -9.82 4.29
N PRO A 167 6.16 -10.37 4.96
CA PRO A 167 6.03 -10.92 6.31
C PRO A 167 5.93 -9.84 7.38
N ILE A 168 5.12 -10.13 8.41
CA ILE A 168 5.29 -9.48 9.72
C ILE A 168 6.62 -9.91 10.30
N ALA A 169 7.35 -8.96 10.89
CA ALA A 169 8.68 -9.21 11.41
C ALA A 169 8.97 -8.31 12.60
N PRO A 170 9.98 -8.64 13.41
CA PRO A 170 10.43 -7.80 14.53
C PRO A 170 10.82 -6.38 14.07
N LEU A 171 11.33 -6.25 12.85
CA LEU A 171 11.59 -4.96 12.20
C LEU A 171 11.03 -5.00 10.77
N MET A 172 10.24 -4.00 10.42
CA MET A 172 9.60 -3.84 9.11
C MET A 172 10.09 -2.56 8.45
N ILE A 173 11.23 -2.62 7.75
CA ILE A 173 11.76 -1.45 7.03
C ILE A 173 11.21 -1.45 5.60
N ASP A 174 10.68 -0.31 5.17
CA ASP A 174 10.06 -0.09 3.85
C ASP A 174 8.99 -1.14 3.52
N SER A 175 8.26 -1.54 4.57
CA SER A 175 7.24 -2.58 4.53
C SER A 175 7.77 -3.95 4.09
N ASN A 176 9.02 -4.29 4.43
CA ASN A 176 9.66 -5.59 4.10
C ASN A 176 9.55 -5.98 2.64
N ARG A 177 9.72 -5.00 1.75
CA ARG A 177 9.58 -5.18 0.31
C ARG A 177 10.78 -4.62 -0.42
N LEU A 178 11.20 -5.36 -1.43
CA LEU A 178 12.29 -5.01 -2.32
C LEU A 178 11.75 -4.58 -3.67
N THR A 179 12.29 -3.52 -4.26
CA THR A 179 12.01 -3.17 -5.66
C THR A 179 13.19 -3.58 -6.53
N VAL A 180 12.90 -4.40 -7.53
CA VAL A 180 13.86 -4.85 -8.54
C VAL A 180 13.51 -4.21 -9.87
N THR A 181 14.48 -3.54 -10.49
CA THR A 181 14.33 -2.90 -11.80
C THR A 181 15.19 -3.65 -12.82
N VAL A 182 14.58 -4.11 -13.91
CA VAL A 182 15.24 -4.87 -14.98
C VAL A 182 15.16 -4.06 -16.27
N ASN A 183 16.31 -3.58 -16.72
CA ASN A 183 16.50 -2.84 -17.97
C ASN A 183 17.09 -3.76 -19.05
N PRO A 184 16.76 -3.58 -20.33
CA PRO A 184 17.50 -4.27 -21.39
C PRO A 184 18.97 -3.85 -21.40
N GLY A 185 19.82 -4.77 -21.83
CA GLY A 185 21.22 -4.49 -22.17
C GLY A 185 21.33 -3.68 -23.47
N SER A 186 22.56 -3.29 -23.81
CA SER A 186 22.83 -2.42 -24.96
C SER A 186 22.61 -3.07 -26.32
N GLN A 187 22.61 -4.41 -26.41
CA GLN A 187 22.48 -5.15 -27.66
C GLN A 187 21.84 -6.51 -27.46
N VAL A 188 21.40 -7.14 -28.56
CA VAL A 188 20.87 -8.50 -28.55
C VAL A 188 21.94 -9.48 -28.06
N GLY A 189 21.55 -10.40 -27.17
CA GLY A 189 22.44 -11.36 -26.52
C GLY A 189 23.11 -10.84 -25.25
N ALA A 190 23.17 -9.52 -25.03
CA ALA A 190 23.74 -8.96 -23.81
C ALA A 190 22.88 -9.26 -22.58
N PRO A 191 23.50 -9.44 -21.38
CA PRO A 191 22.75 -9.54 -20.14
C PRO A 191 21.94 -8.26 -19.89
N ALA A 192 20.77 -8.41 -19.29
CA ALA A 192 19.96 -7.28 -18.83
C ALA A 192 20.68 -6.54 -17.70
N VAL A 193 20.43 -5.23 -17.54
CA VAL A 193 20.91 -4.46 -16.40
C VAL A 193 19.87 -4.53 -15.29
N ILE A 194 20.20 -5.25 -14.22
CA ILE A 194 19.31 -5.43 -13.07
C ILE A 194 19.82 -4.61 -11.90
N GLU A 195 18.91 -3.85 -11.30
CA GLU A 195 19.17 -3.01 -10.16
C GLU A 195 18.25 -3.38 -9.02
N VAL A 196 18.84 -3.43 -7.83
CA VAL A 196 18.19 -3.81 -6.59
C VAL A 196 18.41 -2.68 -5.61
N ASP A 197 17.34 -2.00 -5.23
CA ASP A 197 17.40 -0.97 -4.19
C ASP A 197 17.15 -1.63 -2.83
N ASP A 198 18.18 -2.27 -2.28
CA ASP A 198 18.13 -2.96 -0.97
C ASP A 198 18.59 -2.10 0.21
N GLY A 199 19.14 -0.90 -0.05
CA GLY A 199 19.63 0.02 0.97
C GLY A 199 20.74 -0.55 1.86
N GLY A 200 21.44 -1.60 1.42
CA GLY A 200 22.41 -2.34 2.22
C GLY A 200 21.80 -3.53 2.98
N GLY A 201 20.59 -3.96 2.64
CA GLY A 201 19.88 -5.09 3.24
C GLY A 201 20.41 -6.49 2.88
N ALA A 202 21.66 -6.59 2.45
CA ALA A 202 22.35 -7.86 2.16
C ALA A 202 21.64 -8.74 1.10
N VAL A 203 21.13 -8.14 0.02
CA VAL A 203 20.57 -8.91 -1.10
C VAL A 203 21.69 -9.26 -2.09
N VAL A 204 21.88 -10.55 -2.35
CA VAL A 204 22.84 -11.03 -3.36
C VAL A 204 22.12 -11.30 -4.67
N LEU A 205 22.52 -10.63 -5.76
CA LEU A 205 21.88 -10.75 -7.07
C LEU A 205 22.59 -11.78 -7.97
N ASP A 206 21.81 -12.72 -8.51
CA ASP A 206 22.18 -13.64 -9.59
C ASP A 206 21.37 -13.29 -10.84
N ASN A 207 22.02 -12.63 -11.80
CA ASN A 207 21.41 -12.14 -13.03
C ASN A 207 21.57 -13.15 -14.18
N GLN A 208 20.45 -13.74 -14.59
CA GLN A 208 20.37 -14.70 -15.69
C GLN A 208 19.41 -14.21 -16.79
N VAL A 209 19.17 -12.90 -16.88
CA VAL A 209 18.26 -12.32 -17.87
C VAL A 209 19.04 -11.88 -19.10
N THR A 210 18.55 -12.24 -20.29
CA THR A 210 19.18 -11.86 -21.57
C THR A 210 18.33 -10.87 -22.37
N THR A 211 18.99 -10.05 -23.17
CA THR A 211 18.33 -9.08 -24.06
C THR A 211 18.06 -9.72 -25.42
N LYS A 212 16.80 -9.75 -25.85
CA LYS A 212 16.39 -10.24 -27.18
C LYS A 212 16.11 -9.08 -28.13
N ALA A 213 16.01 -9.36 -29.43
CA ALA A 213 15.69 -8.36 -30.44
C ALA A 213 14.35 -7.63 -30.19
N ASN A 214 13.38 -8.31 -29.57
CA ASN A 214 12.11 -7.72 -29.16
C ASN A 214 11.55 -8.45 -27.93
N GLU A 215 10.53 -7.87 -27.30
CA GLU A 215 9.91 -8.38 -26.08
C GLU A 215 8.90 -9.52 -26.30
N LYS A 216 8.61 -9.91 -27.55
CA LYS A 216 7.57 -10.90 -27.84
C LYS A 216 7.95 -12.26 -27.26
N GLY A 217 7.10 -12.79 -26.38
CA GLY A 217 7.35 -14.05 -25.69
C GLY A 217 8.43 -13.97 -24.60
N CYS A 218 8.91 -12.77 -24.27
CA CYS A 218 9.77 -12.56 -23.12
C CYS A 218 8.96 -12.42 -21.83
N GLY A 219 9.57 -12.88 -20.74
CA GLY A 219 9.08 -12.74 -19.39
C GLY A 219 10.26 -12.83 -18.44
N VAL A 220 10.13 -12.20 -17.28
CA VAL A 220 11.16 -12.21 -16.24
C VAL A 220 10.58 -12.87 -14.99
N GLY A 221 11.27 -13.91 -14.52
CA GLY A 221 10.98 -14.58 -13.26
C GLY A 221 11.90 -14.10 -12.16
N PHE A 222 11.37 -13.99 -10.94
CA PHE A 222 12.11 -13.59 -9.75
C PHE A 222 11.99 -14.67 -8.69
N THR A 223 13.10 -15.05 -8.07
CA THR A 223 13.11 -15.98 -6.93
C THR A 223 14.04 -15.43 -5.87
N LEU A 224 13.52 -15.28 -4.66
CA LEU A 224 14.27 -14.89 -3.48
C LEU A 224 14.28 -16.09 -2.52
N ASP A 225 15.44 -16.51 -2.05
CA ASP A 225 15.57 -17.62 -1.11
C ASP A 225 15.60 -17.17 0.36
N LYS A 226 15.83 -18.12 1.28
CA LYS A 226 15.87 -17.88 2.73
C LYS A 226 17.03 -16.99 3.20
N ASP A 227 18.05 -16.83 2.37
CA ASP A 227 19.23 -16.01 2.65
C ASP A 227 19.16 -14.70 1.83
N ASN A 228 17.98 -14.37 1.29
CA ASN A 228 17.73 -13.23 0.42
C ASN A 228 18.63 -13.20 -0.84
N HIS A 229 19.05 -14.37 -1.36
CA HIS A 229 19.67 -14.44 -2.67
C HIS A 229 18.61 -14.34 -3.75
N LEU A 230 18.71 -13.30 -4.57
CA LEU A 230 17.78 -12.97 -5.64
C LEU A 230 18.30 -13.52 -6.97
N THR A 231 17.67 -14.58 -7.46
CA THR A 231 17.88 -15.02 -8.85
C THR A 231 16.80 -14.42 -9.76
N VAL A 232 17.25 -13.78 -10.85
CA VAL A 232 16.36 -13.22 -11.87
C VAL A 232 16.63 -13.91 -13.22
N ARG A 233 15.59 -14.48 -13.84
CA ARG A 233 15.70 -15.31 -15.06
C ARG A 233 14.80 -14.82 -16.17
N GLY A 234 15.14 -15.13 -17.41
CA GLY A 234 14.28 -14.96 -18.58
C GLY A 234 14.86 -14.00 -19.60
N CYS A 235 14.02 -13.14 -20.18
CA CYS A 235 14.49 -12.16 -21.14
C CYS A 235 13.68 -10.86 -21.15
N VAL A 236 14.28 -9.83 -21.75
CA VAL A 236 13.66 -8.53 -22.07
C VAL A 236 14.00 -8.15 -23.50
N GLY A 237 13.14 -7.35 -24.15
CA GLY A 237 13.39 -6.85 -25.50
C GLY A 237 14.34 -5.65 -25.53
N LEU A 238 15.17 -5.55 -26.56
CA LEU A 238 15.97 -4.36 -26.82
C LEU A 238 15.06 -3.14 -26.95
N GLY A 239 15.37 -2.07 -26.22
CA GLY A 239 14.56 -0.85 -26.20
C GLY A 239 13.25 -0.95 -25.40
N GLN A 240 12.91 -2.11 -24.84
CA GLN A 240 11.76 -2.29 -23.94
C GLN A 240 11.90 -1.37 -22.72
N TRP A 241 10.77 -0.88 -22.20
CA TRP A 241 10.75 -0.19 -20.91
C TRP A 241 11.25 -1.09 -19.78
N ALA A 242 11.90 -0.46 -18.80
CA ALA A 242 12.37 -1.18 -17.62
C ALA A 242 11.20 -1.89 -16.93
N LEU A 243 11.33 -3.18 -16.68
CA LEU A 243 10.39 -3.93 -15.85
C LEU A 243 10.69 -3.59 -14.38
N GLN A 244 9.66 -3.28 -13.60
CA GLN A 244 9.80 -3.13 -12.16
C GLN A 244 8.90 -4.12 -11.44
N GLN A 245 9.51 -4.91 -10.56
CA GLN A 245 8.81 -5.86 -9.72
C GLN A 245 9.09 -5.56 -8.25
N ARG A 246 8.03 -5.51 -7.45
CA ARG A 246 8.14 -5.42 -5.99
C ARG A 246 7.97 -6.82 -5.40
N LEU A 247 8.90 -7.25 -4.56
CA LEU A 247 8.96 -8.58 -3.95
C LEU A 247 8.83 -8.47 -2.44
N ALA A 248 8.34 -9.53 -1.79
CA ALA A 248 8.46 -9.68 -0.34
C ALA A 248 9.90 -10.09 0.00
N ILE A 249 10.47 -9.48 1.05
CA ILE A 249 11.71 -9.97 1.65
C ILE A 249 11.41 -11.28 2.40
N ILE A 250 12.19 -12.34 2.15
CA ILE A 250 11.97 -13.65 2.78
C ILE A 250 12.55 -13.69 4.18
N ASN A 251 13.76 -13.12 4.38
CA ASN A 251 14.41 -13.04 5.68
C ASN A 251 14.55 -11.58 6.14
N PRO A 252 13.50 -11.02 6.76
CA PRO A 252 13.47 -9.61 7.16
C PRO A 252 14.46 -9.28 8.28
N LEU A 253 14.83 -10.25 9.13
CA LEU A 253 15.84 -10.04 10.17
C LEU A 253 17.23 -9.83 9.56
N MET A 254 17.64 -10.72 8.65
CA MET A 254 18.93 -10.59 7.94
C MET A 254 18.99 -9.27 7.17
N TYR A 255 17.89 -8.91 6.51
CA TYR A 255 17.76 -7.64 5.79
C TYR A 255 17.92 -6.42 6.71
N ALA A 256 17.22 -6.43 7.85
CA ALA A 256 17.35 -5.40 8.88
C ALA A 256 18.78 -5.29 9.45
N GLN A 257 19.43 -6.42 9.74
CA GLN A 257 20.80 -6.44 10.27
C GLN A 257 21.80 -5.83 9.28
N GLY A 258 21.70 -6.19 7.99
CA GLY A 258 22.52 -5.60 6.93
C GLY A 258 22.31 -4.10 6.83
N MET A 259 21.05 -3.67 6.86
CA MET A 259 20.68 -2.25 6.75
C MET A 259 21.19 -1.41 7.94
N ILE A 260 21.03 -1.88 9.18
CA ILE A 260 21.56 -1.19 10.36
C ILE A 260 23.08 -1.05 10.27
N LYS A 261 23.79 -2.12 9.88
CA LYS A 261 25.24 -2.07 9.67
C LYS A 261 25.60 -1.06 8.57
N SER A 262 24.86 -1.05 7.46
CA SER A 262 25.08 -0.13 6.35
C SER A 262 24.84 1.33 6.75
N GLU A 263 23.79 1.64 7.50
CA GLU A 263 23.49 3.01 7.94
C GLU A 263 24.52 3.52 8.96
N LEU A 264 24.97 2.67 9.90
CA LEU A 264 26.08 3.01 10.80
C LEU A 264 27.37 3.29 10.02
N ALA A 265 27.70 2.46 9.03
CA ALA A 265 28.88 2.66 8.19
C ALA A 265 28.79 3.96 7.34
N LYS A 266 27.62 4.26 6.75
CA LYS A 266 27.38 5.55 6.04
C LYS A 266 27.47 6.75 6.99
N ALA A 267 27.18 6.53 8.27
CA ALA A 267 27.37 7.50 9.32
C ALA A 267 28.82 7.55 9.85
N ASP A 268 29.78 6.84 9.25
CA ASP A 268 31.17 6.75 9.75
C ASP A 268 31.26 6.30 11.22
N ILE A 269 30.30 5.47 11.67
CA ILE A 269 30.26 4.88 13.01
C ILE A 269 30.65 3.41 12.91
N GLN A 270 31.77 3.05 13.52
CA GLN A 270 32.23 1.67 13.59
C GLN A 270 31.40 0.87 14.60
N LEU A 271 30.88 -0.29 14.20
CA LEU A 271 30.25 -1.26 15.08
C LEU A 271 31.18 -2.45 15.29
N ASN A 272 31.66 -2.65 16.53
CA ASN A 272 32.53 -3.79 16.87
C ASN A 272 31.75 -5.02 17.36
N GLY A 273 30.50 -4.83 17.80
CA GLY A 273 29.59 -5.93 18.13
C GLY A 273 28.77 -6.44 16.95
N GLN A 274 27.67 -7.13 17.26
CA GLN A 274 26.72 -7.65 16.29
C GLN A 274 25.35 -6.97 16.40
N VAL A 275 24.58 -7.05 15.33
CA VAL A 275 23.15 -6.69 15.34
C VAL A 275 22.35 -7.96 15.59
N GLN A 276 21.53 -8.01 16.64
CA GLN A 276 20.78 -9.22 17.00
C GLN A 276 19.44 -8.89 17.67
N LEU A 277 18.52 -9.86 17.69
CA LEU A 277 17.29 -9.75 18.47
C LEU A 277 17.59 -9.91 19.96
N GLY A 278 16.84 -9.21 20.80
CA GLY A 278 16.94 -9.34 22.25
C GLY A 278 15.93 -8.48 22.96
N LYS A 279 16.12 -8.30 24.27
CA LYS A 279 15.34 -7.39 25.10
C LYS A 279 16.25 -6.37 25.75
N ALA A 280 15.80 -5.14 25.83
CA ALA A 280 16.49 -4.11 26.58
C ALA A 280 16.31 -4.34 28.09
N PRO A 281 17.36 -4.19 28.90
CA PRO A 281 17.22 -4.15 30.34
C PRO A 281 16.47 -2.89 30.79
N ALA A 282 15.94 -2.90 32.00
CA ALA A 282 15.40 -1.68 32.59
C ALA A 282 16.50 -0.63 32.78
N GLY A 283 16.16 0.66 32.65
CA GLY A 283 17.08 1.77 32.95
C GLY A 283 18.05 2.16 31.83
N THR A 284 17.88 1.70 30.58
CA THR A 284 18.68 2.20 29.45
C THR A 284 18.46 3.71 29.24
N LEU A 285 19.53 4.43 28.88
CA LEU A 285 19.49 5.86 28.59
C LEU A 285 18.92 6.12 27.20
N LEU A 286 17.83 6.88 27.12
CA LEU A 286 17.19 7.24 25.85
C LEU A 286 18.05 8.24 25.06
N ILE A 287 18.35 7.92 23.80
CA ILE A 287 19.10 8.77 22.87
C ILE A 287 18.14 9.52 21.94
N ALA A 288 17.21 8.81 21.31
CA ALA A 288 16.33 9.36 20.28
C ALA A 288 14.95 8.70 20.30
N THR A 289 13.94 9.44 19.85
CA THR A 289 12.60 8.94 19.60
C THR A 289 12.12 9.42 18.22
N GLN A 290 11.62 8.49 17.43
CA GLN A 290 10.94 8.73 16.17
C GLN A 290 9.48 8.29 16.34
N TYR A 291 8.55 9.06 15.77
CA TYR A 291 7.11 8.76 15.81
C TYR A 291 6.59 8.50 14.41
N SER A 292 5.77 7.47 14.27
CA SER A 292 5.06 7.19 13.01
C SER A 292 4.11 8.33 12.64
N LYS A 293 3.54 8.23 11.44
CA LYS A 293 2.30 8.96 11.09
C LYS A 293 1.16 8.55 12.04
N PRO A 294 0.17 9.43 12.28
CA PRO A 294 -0.94 9.12 13.18
C PRO A 294 -1.86 8.05 12.57
N ILE A 295 -2.60 7.31 13.41
CA ILE A 295 -3.50 6.21 12.98
C ILE A 295 -4.44 6.65 11.86
N ARG A 296 -4.99 7.88 11.87
CA ARG A 296 -5.82 8.37 10.76
C ARG A 296 -5.15 8.28 9.38
N GLN A 297 -3.85 8.52 9.32
CA GLN A 297 -3.07 8.50 8.10
C GLN A 297 -2.61 7.07 7.78
N LEU A 298 -2.20 6.29 8.79
CA LEU A 298 -1.84 4.88 8.61
C LEU A 298 -3.04 4.07 8.10
N MET A 299 -4.24 4.33 8.61
CA MET A 299 -5.48 3.73 8.14
C MET A 299 -5.77 4.08 6.67
N ALA A 300 -5.49 5.32 6.23
CA ALA A 300 -5.59 5.67 4.81
C ALA A 300 -4.52 4.94 3.97
N ASP A 301 -3.29 4.83 4.49
CA ASP A 301 -2.21 4.05 3.89
C ASP A 301 -2.52 2.53 3.88
N THR A 302 -3.42 2.05 4.74
CA THR A 302 -3.96 0.69 4.72
C THR A 302 -5.11 0.52 3.71
N LEU A 303 -6.19 1.30 3.87
CA LEU A 303 -7.46 1.06 3.20
C LEU A 303 -7.45 1.47 1.72
N LYS A 304 -6.80 2.59 1.37
CA LYS A 304 -6.76 3.09 -0.03
C LYS A 304 -5.97 2.17 -0.96
N PRO A 305 -4.70 1.81 -0.68
CA PRO A 305 -3.96 0.88 -1.52
C PRO A 305 -4.26 -0.59 -1.19
N SER A 306 -4.99 -0.87 -0.10
CA SER A 306 -5.28 -2.22 0.39
C SER A 306 -4.05 -2.98 0.90
N ASP A 307 -3.20 -2.31 1.67
CA ASP A 307 -1.92 -2.88 2.13
C ASP A 307 -2.11 -3.94 3.23
N ASN A 308 -1.67 -5.17 2.98
CA ASN A 308 -1.84 -6.29 3.93
C ASN A 308 -0.92 -6.15 5.15
N LEU A 309 0.33 -5.76 4.95
CA LEU A 309 1.32 -5.67 6.03
C LEU A 309 0.87 -4.63 7.06
N TYR A 310 0.38 -3.48 6.58
CA TYR A 310 -0.14 -2.44 7.47
C TYR A 310 -1.33 -2.95 8.29
N ALA A 311 -2.33 -3.55 7.65
CA ALA A 311 -3.51 -4.05 8.34
C ALA A 311 -3.17 -5.09 9.40
N ASP A 312 -2.25 -5.99 9.09
CA ASP A 312 -1.85 -7.09 9.97
C ASP A 312 -0.98 -6.62 11.14
N SER A 313 -0.07 -5.68 10.90
CA SER A 313 0.69 -5.02 11.96
C SER A 313 -0.22 -4.23 12.90
N LEU A 314 -1.12 -3.39 12.35
CA LEU A 314 -2.07 -2.60 13.14
C LEU A 314 -3.00 -3.51 13.95
N TYR A 315 -3.45 -4.63 13.37
CA TYR A 315 -4.26 -5.64 14.03
C TYR A 315 -3.56 -6.26 15.24
N LEU A 316 -2.31 -6.74 15.08
CA LEU A 316 -1.53 -7.33 16.16
C LEU A 316 -1.18 -6.30 17.24
N HIS A 317 -0.81 -5.08 16.85
CA HIS A 317 -0.52 -3.99 17.78
C HIS A 317 -1.75 -3.61 18.59
N THR A 318 -2.92 -3.53 17.94
CA THR A 318 -4.19 -3.24 18.61
C THR A 318 -4.53 -4.35 19.61
N ALA A 319 -4.38 -5.61 19.23
CA ALA A 319 -4.62 -6.75 20.11
C ALA A 319 -3.69 -6.70 21.33
N ALA A 320 -2.40 -6.42 21.10
CA ALA A 320 -1.41 -6.28 22.16
C ALA A 320 -1.74 -5.13 23.11
N LYS A 321 -2.25 -3.99 22.60
CA LYS A 321 -2.67 -2.85 23.41
C LYS A 321 -3.89 -3.13 24.28
N ILE A 322 -4.87 -3.86 23.76
CA ILE A 322 -6.05 -4.26 24.52
C ILE A 322 -5.68 -5.29 25.59
N ASN A 323 -4.80 -6.25 25.25
CA ASN A 323 -4.39 -7.33 26.12
C ASN A 323 -3.34 -6.92 27.18
N GLY A 324 -2.55 -5.88 26.89
CA GLY A 324 -1.43 -5.44 27.73
C GLY A 324 -0.08 -6.13 27.44
N ALA A 325 -0.04 -7.11 26.53
CA ALA A 325 1.16 -7.80 26.09
C ALA A 325 1.04 -8.29 24.63
N PRO A 326 2.16 -8.47 23.90
CA PRO A 326 2.14 -9.03 22.56
C PRO A 326 1.44 -10.38 22.47
N LEU A 327 0.71 -10.60 21.38
CA LEU A 327 -0.06 -11.81 21.11
C LEU A 327 0.29 -12.38 19.73
N ASN A 328 0.18 -13.69 19.57
CA ASN A 328 0.23 -14.33 18.25
C ASN A 328 -1.17 -14.38 17.62
N TRP A 329 -1.28 -14.77 16.35
CA TRP A 329 -2.52 -14.65 15.56
C TRP A 329 -3.76 -15.30 16.20
N ASN A 330 -3.61 -16.54 16.69
CA ASN A 330 -4.72 -17.29 17.29
C ASN A 330 -5.23 -16.63 18.57
N GLU A 331 -4.37 -15.96 19.32
CA GLU A 331 -4.69 -15.28 20.58
C GLU A 331 -5.23 -13.87 20.31
N ALA A 332 -4.72 -13.19 19.28
CA ALA A 332 -5.19 -11.86 18.87
C ALA A 332 -6.64 -11.88 18.35
N GLN A 333 -7.03 -12.97 17.66
CA GLN A 333 -8.38 -13.15 17.11
C GLN A 333 -9.53 -12.94 18.12
N PRO A 334 -9.62 -13.71 19.21
CA PRO A 334 -10.70 -13.51 20.18
C PRO A 334 -10.63 -12.13 20.84
N VAL A 335 -9.43 -11.57 21.06
CA VAL A 335 -9.27 -10.23 21.65
C VAL A 335 -9.89 -9.16 20.78
N ILE A 336 -9.54 -9.10 19.49
CA ILE A 336 -10.09 -8.09 18.56
C ILE A 336 -11.58 -8.30 18.34
N LYS A 337 -12.01 -9.55 18.15
CA LYS A 337 -13.42 -9.87 17.92
C LYS A 337 -14.30 -9.48 19.11
N ASN A 338 -13.91 -9.85 20.32
CA ASN A 338 -14.66 -9.55 21.54
C ASN A 338 -14.65 -8.06 21.83
N PHE A 339 -13.50 -7.40 21.66
CA PHE A 339 -13.39 -5.94 21.79
C PHE A 339 -14.38 -5.23 20.85
N LEU A 340 -14.37 -5.56 19.55
CA LEU A 340 -15.31 -4.97 18.60
C LEU A 340 -16.77 -5.23 18.98
N GLN A 341 -17.12 -6.46 19.34
CA GLN A 341 -18.47 -6.80 19.77
C GLN A 341 -18.89 -5.97 21.00
N GLN A 342 -18.03 -5.82 22.00
CA GLN A 342 -18.30 -5.01 23.20
C GLN A 342 -18.46 -3.52 22.88
N GLN A 343 -17.61 -2.98 22.02
CA GLN A 343 -17.65 -1.55 21.66
C GLN A 343 -18.82 -1.19 20.75
N THR A 344 -19.28 -2.14 19.93
CA THR A 344 -20.27 -1.89 18.87
C THR A 344 -21.65 -2.46 19.13
N GLY A 345 -21.77 -3.49 19.98
CA GLY A 345 -22.99 -4.27 20.17
C GLY A 345 -23.33 -5.20 19.00
N ILE A 346 -22.44 -5.34 18.00
CA ILE A 346 -22.64 -6.23 16.84
C ILE A 346 -22.37 -7.67 17.26
N ASP A 347 -23.29 -8.59 16.95
CA ASP A 347 -23.05 -10.01 17.15
C ASP A 347 -21.98 -10.52 16.16
N LEU A 348 -20.80 -10.79 16.70
CA LEU A 348 -19.64 -11.34 15.99
C LEU A 348 -19.34 -12.77 16.43
N THR A 349 -20.26 -13.45 17.14
CA THR A 349 -20.06 -14.81 17.67
C THR A 349 -19.54 -15.76 16.59
N ASN A 350 -20.21 -15.74 15.42
CA ASN A 350 -19.91 -16.60 14.28
C ASN A 350 -18.86 -16.02 13.30
N ALA A 351 -18.32 -14.83 13.56
CA ALA A 351 -17.26 -14.26 12.75
C ALA A 351 -15.89 -14.86 13.08
N ILE A 352 -15.02 -14.96 12.08
CA ILE A 352 -13.65 -15.45 12.19
C ILE A 352 -12.71 -14.39 11.63
N PHE A 353 -11.83 -13.86 12.50
CA PHE A 353 -10.84 -12.82 12.22
C PHE A 353 -9.44 -13.43 12.35
N THR A 354 -9.06 -14.29 11.41
CA THR A 354 -7.76 -14.97 11.47
C THR A 354 -6.60 -13.99 11.28
N ASP A 355 -6.82 -12.93 10.52
CA ASP A 355 -5.88 -11.85 10.27
C ASP A 355 -6.61 -10.49 10.14
N GLY A 356 -5.86 -9.39 10.06
CA GLY A 356 -6.43 -8.06 9.80
C GLY A 356 -6.59 -7.77 8.30
N SER A 357 -5.74 -8.36 7.48
CA SER A 357 -5.67 -8.06 6.05
C SER A 357 -6.77 -8.70 5.21
N GLY A 358 -7.36 -9.80 5.68
CA GLY A 358 -8.34 -10.58 4.94
C GLY A 358 -7.74 -11.53 3.91
N LEU A 359 -6.43 -11.80 3.94
CA LEU A 359 -5.79 -12.70 2.98
C LEU A 359 -5.91 -14.18 3.39
N SER A 360 -6.17 -14.47 4.66
CA SER A 360 -6.50 -15.81 5.12
C SER A 360 -7.82 -16.31 4.53
N ARG A 361 -7.80 -17.56 4.04
CA ARG A 361 -9.00 -18.28 3.57
C ARG A 361 -9.94 -18.69 4.70
N TYR A 362 -9.52 -18.55 5.96
CA TYR A 362 -10.32 -18.92 7.13
C TYR A 362 -11.18 -17.79 7.65
N ASN A 363 -10.92 -16.56 7.22
CA ASN A 363 -11.74 -15.40 7.57
C ASN A 363 -13.20 -15.58 7.13
N LEU A 364 -14.14 -15.27 8.02
CA LEU A 364 -15.57 -15.37 7.75
C LEU A 364 -16.33 -14.22 8.41
N VAL A 365 -17.12 -13.49 7.62
CA VAL A 365 -18.06 -12.46 8.09
C VAL A 365 -19.33 -12.47 7.25
N THR A 366 -20.41 -11.89 7.75
CA THR A 366 -21.66 -11.73 6.99
C THR A 366 -21.78 -10.32 6.39
N PRO A 367 -22.52 -10.15 5.27
CA PRO A 367 -22.95 -8.84 4.80
C PRO A 367 -23.60 -7.99 5.89
N GLU A 368 -24.43 -8.60 6.73
CA GLU A 368 -25.15 -7.92 7.81
C GLU A 368 -24.22 -7.40 8.91
N GLN A 369 -23.23 -8.17 9.35
CA GLN A 369 -22.20 -7.71 10.29
C GLN A 369 -21.42 -6.51 9.73
N THR A 370 -21.13 -6.53 8.42
CA THR A 370 -20.42 -5.44 7.75
C THR A 370 -21.27 -4.17 7.69
N ILE A 371 -22.56 -4.28 7.36
CA ILE A 371 -23.49 -3.14 7.38
C ILE A 371 -23.66 -2.57 8.78
N SER A 372 -23.79 -3.43 9.80
CA SER A 372 -23.90 -3.00 11.18
C SER A 372 -22.67 -2.21 11.63
N LEU A 373 -21.46 -2.64 11.22
CA LEU A 373 -20.22 -1.89 11.47
C LEU A 373 -20.23 -0.52 10.77
N LEU A 374 -20.55 -0.47 9.47
CA LEU A 374 -20.58 0.78 8.72
C LEU A 374 -21.64 1.75 9.27
N LYS A 375 -22.82 1.24 9.68
CA LYS A 375 -23.84 2.04 10.35
C LYS A 375 -23.33 2.60 11.68
N PHE A 376 -22.72 1.77 12.52
CA PHE A 376 -22.14 2.18 13.80
C PHE A 376 -21.12 3.31 13.63
N LEU A 377 -20.17 3.15 12.71
CA LEU A 377 -19.12 4.12 12.45
C LEU A 377 -19.68 5.44 11.92
N TYR A 378 -20.65 5.38 11.01
CA TYR A 378 -21.30 6.56 10.45
C TYR A 378 -21.99 7.43 11.51
N GLN A 379 -22.53 6.81 12.57
CA GLN A 379 -23.31 7.49 13.61
C GLN A 379 -22.45 8.11 14.72
N ARG A 380 -21.12 7.92 14.72
CA ARG A 380 -20.25 8.36 15.82
C ARG A 380 -19.17 9.33 15.36
N PHE A 381 -19.29 10.59 15.75
CA PHE A 381 -18.22 11.58 15.58
C PHE A 381 -17.15 11.43 16.69
N PRO A 382 -15.84 11.57 16.40
CA PRO A 382 -15.22 11.86 15.09
C PRO A 382 -14.92 10.61 14.24
N LEU A 383 -15.24 9.40 14.70
CA LEU A 383 -14.95 8.14 13.98
C LEU A 383 -15.48 8.14 12.55
N SER A 384 -16.69 8.67 12.34
CA SER A 384 -17.34 8.78 11.03
C SER A 384 -16.45 9.49 10.01
N TYR A 385 -15.87 10.64 10.37
CA TYR A 385 -15.04 11.45 9.47
C TYR A 385 -13.76 10.72 9.10
N GLU A 386 -13.01 10.25 10.10
CA GLU A 386 -11.69 9.64 9.88
C GLU A 386 -11.81 8.33 9.08
N TYR A 387 -12.80 7.50 9.41
CA TYR A 387 -13.00 6.23 8.74
C TYR A 387 -13.45 6.38 7.29
N ILE A 388 -14.40 7.29 7.01
CA ILE A 388 -14.86 7.56 5.64
C ILE A 388 -13.73 8.20 4.81
N ALA A 389 -12.92 9.08 5.40
CA ALA A 389 -11.80 9.72 4.73
C ALA A 389 -10.76 8.71 4.22
N ALA A 390 -10.48 7.68 5.02
CA ALA A 390 -9.52 6.63 4.71
C ALA A 390 -9.99 5.64 3.62
N LEU A 391 -11.28 5.57 3.29
CA LEU A 391 -11.76 4.68 2.23
C LEU A 391 -11.33 5.17 0.83
N PRO A 392 -11.07 4.25 -0.13
CA PRO A 392 -10.91 4.60 -1.53
C PRO A 392 -12.10 5.39 -2.09
N ILE A 393 -11.82 6.32 -3.00
CA ILE A 393 -12.79 7.19 -3.64
C ILE A 393 -12.93 6.82 -5.11
N SER A 394 -14.16 6.47 -5.51
CA SER A 394 -14.59 6.29 -6.91
C SER A 394 -13.97 7.30 -7.87
N GLY A 395 -13.24 6.77 -8.86
CA GLY A 395 -12.65 7.54 -9.95
C GLY A 395 -11.59 8.56 -9.54
N ARG A 396 -11.09 8.52 -8.30
CA ARG A 396 -10.09 9.48 -7.79
C ARG A 396 -8.85 8.82 -7.21
N ASP A 397 -8.99 7.87 -6.29
CA ASP A 397 -7.84 7.30 -5.58
C ASP A 397 -7.99 5.82 -5.19
N GLY A 398 -6.92 5.27 -4.63
CA GLY A 398 -6.87 3.90 -4.13
C GLY A 398 -7.26 2.85 -5.17
N THR A 399 -7.86 1.76 -4.71
CA THR A 399 -8.34 0.67 -5.57
C THR A 399 -9.59 1.01 -6.40
N LEU A 400 -10.18 2.20 -6.20
CA LEU A 400 -11.31 2.70 -6.98
C LEU A 400 -10.92 3.77 -8.02
N GLN A 401 -9.65 4.17 -8.10
CA GLN A 401 -9.16 5.23 -9.00
C GLN A 401 -9.59 5.04 -10.47
N LYS A 402 -9.65 3.78 -10.94
CA LYS A 402 -10.01 3.43 -12.32
C LYS A 402 -11.46 2.92 -12.47
N ARG A 403 -12.30 3.03 -11.43
CA ARG A 403 -13.71 2.58 -11.43
C ARG A 403 -14.62 3.78 -11.21
N PHE A 404 -15.86 3.73 -11.72
CA PHE A 404 -16.88 4.76 -11.46
C PHE A 404 -16.43 6.17 -11.88
N LYS A 405 -15.95 6.32 -13.12
CA LYS A 405 -15.42 7.60 -13.63
C LYS A 405 -16.45 8.48 -14.33
N GLU A 406 -17.64 7.93 -14.59
CA GLU A 406 -18.70 8.68 -15.27
C GLU A 406 -19.23 9.83 -14.40
N PRO A 407 -19.71 10.92 -15.03
CA PRO A 407 -20.47 11.95 -14.34
C PRO A 407 -21.60 11.34 -13.49
N GLY A 408 -21.72 11.76 -12.23
CA GLY A 408 -22.68 11.20 -11.27
C GLY A 408 -22.22 9.92 -10.54
N GLN A 409 -21.06 9.37 -10.89
CA GLN A 409 -20.44 8.25 -10.16
C GLN A 409 -19.12 8.66 -9.48
N GLN A 410 -18.31 9.47 -10.16
CA GLN A 410 -17.00 9.89 -9.66
C GLN A 410 -17.11 10.70 -8.37
N GLY A 411 -16.45 10.24 -7.30
CA GLY A 411 -16.49 10.86 -5.99
C GLY A 411 -17.70 10.51 -5.13
N PHE A 412 -18.68 9.76 -5.65
CA PHE A 412 -19.92 9.42 -4.95
C PHE A 412 -19.91 8.07 -4.24
N VAL A 413 -18.83 7.30 -4.38
CA VAL A 413 -18.61 6.03 -3.66
C VAL A 413 -17.30 6.10 -2.87
N ARG A 414 -17.39 5.76 -1.58
CA ARG A 414 -16.31 5.59 -0.61
C ARG A 414 -16.33 4.12 -0.16
N ALA A 415 -15.50 3.26 -0.73
CA ALA A 415 -15.65 1.82 -0.48
C ALA A 415 -14.35 1.04 -0.53
N LYS A 416 -14.28 0.00 0.30
CA LYS A 416 -13.17 -0.94 0.35
C LYS A 416 -13.42 -2.10 -0.62
N THR A 417 -12.45 -2.35 -1.47
CA THR A 417 -12.42 -3.51 -2.36
C THR A 417 -11.79 -4.71 -1.68
N GLY A 418 -12.22 -5.93 -2.01
CA GLY A 418 -11.47 -7.16 -1.74
C GLY A 418 -11.43 -8.05 -2.99
N THR A 419 -10.28 -8.71 -3.21
CA THR A 419 -10.06 -9.52 -4.40
C THR A 419 -9.07 -10.63 -4.07
N MET A 420 -9.48 -11.87 -4.30
CA MET A 420 -8.67 -13.08 -4.22
C MET A 420 -9.16 -14.05 -5.29
N THR A 421 -8.38 -15.08 -5.63
CA THR A 421 -8.87 -16.17 -6.51
C THR A 421 -10.18 -16.73 -6.00
N GLY A 422 -11.24 -16.57 -6.79
CA GLY A 422 -12.61 -17.00 -6.49
C GLY A 422 -13.45 -16.08 -5.61
N MET A 423 -12.93 -14.92 -5.18
CA MET A 423 -13.63 -13.99 -4.28
C MET A 423 -13.51 -12.53 -4.72
N ASN A 424 -14.64 -11.82 -4.72
CA ASN A 424 -14.71 -10.38 -4.95
C ASN A 424 -15.63 -9.73 -3.91
N SER A 425 -15.20 -8.61 -3.35
CA SER A 425 -16.00 -7.86 -2.39
C SER A 425 -15.90 -6.36 -2.59
N LEU A 426 -16.97 -5.65 -2.24
CA LEU A 426 -17.04 -4.19 -2.23
C LEU A 426 -18.05 -3.76 -1.17
N SER A 427 -17.58 -3.01 -0.17
CA SER A 427 -18.44 -2.47 0.88
C SER A 427 -18.01 -1.07 1.29
N GLY A 428 -18.95 -0.25 1.71
CA GLY A 428 -18.70 1.12 2.14
C GLY A 428 -19.94 1.98 2.00
N TYR A 429 -19.73 3.25 1.64
CA TYR A 429 -20.77 4.26 1.53
C TYR A 429 -20.93 4.70 0.07
N LEU A 430 -22.17 4.97 -0.33
CA LEU A 430 -22.47 5.67 -1.57
C LEU A 430 -23.44 6.83 -1.29
N TYR A 431 -23.25 7.90 -2.05
CA TYR A 431 -24.07 9.12 -1.97
C TYR A 431 -24.90 9.20 -3.24
N THR A 432 -26.21 9.04 -3.08
CA THR A 432 -27.16 9.05 -4.20
C THR A 432 -27.36 10.47 -4.75
N VAL A 433 -27.88 10.55 -5.98
CA VAL A 433 -28.14 11.84 -6.65
C VAL A 433 -29.14 12.73 -5.91
N ASN A 434 -30.06 12.14 -5.14
CA ASN A 434 -31.08 12.87 -4.36
C ASN A 434 -30.63 13.16 -2.91
N GLY A 435 -29.39 12.85 -2.55
CA GLY A 435 -28.77 13.23 -1.28
C GLY A 435 -28.88 12.21 -0.15
N HIS A 436 -29.40 11.00 -0.40
CA HIS A 436 -29.36 9.92 0.59
C HIS A 436 -27.96 9.30 0.67
N THR A 437 -27.55 8.93 1.87
CA THR A 437 -26.33 8.16 2.12
C THR A 437 -26.70 6.71 2.34
N LEU A 438 -26.20 5.79 1.51
CA LEU A 438 -26.40 4.36 1.71
C LEU A 438 -25.11 3.71 2.21
N ALA A 439 -25.23 2.81 3.17
CA ALA A 439 -24.22 1.80 3.45
C ALA A 439 -24.53 0.53 2.64
N PHE A 440 -23.50 -0.07 2.05
CA PHE A 440 -23.65 -1.31 1.30
C PHE A 440 -22.52 -2.28 1.62
N ALA A 441 -22.81 -3.57 1.58
CA ALA A 441 -21.83 -4.64 1.67
C ALA A 441 -22.17 -5.72 0.65
N MET A 442 -21.19 -6.10 -0.17
CA MET A 442 -21.35 -7.12 -1.21
C MET A 442 -20.18 -8.10 -1.21
N TYR A 443 -20.51 -9.39 -1.15
CA TYR A 443 -19.56 -10.50 -1.12
C TYR A 443 -19.92 -11.53 -2.18
N ILE A 444 -18.98 -11.81 -3.07
CA ILE A 444 -19.08 -12.89 -4.03
C ILE A 444 -17.96 -13.89 -3.73
N ASN A 445 -18.33 -15.15 -3.50
CA ASN A 445 -17.37 -16.25 -3.32
C ASN A 445 -17.61 -17.38 -4.34
N ARG A 446 -16.65 -18.29 -4.45
CA ARG A 446 -16.75 -19.51 -5.29
C ARG A 446 -16.99 -19.21 -6.77
N LEU A 447 -16.45 -18.09 -7.28
CA LEU A 447 -16.42 -17.83 -8.72
C LEU A 447 -15.31 -18.65 -9.39
N PRO A 448 -15.61 -19.49 -10.40
CA PRO A 448 -14.58 -20.13 -11.21
C PRO A 448 -13.72 -19.09 -11.96
N GLY A 449 -12.41 -19.32 -12.08
CA GLY A 449 -11.48 -18.49 -12.87
C GLY A 449 -10.34 -17.83 -12.08
N LYS A 450 -9.68 -16.83 -12.71
CA LYS A 450 -8.52 -16.11 -12.15
C LYS A 450 -8.93 -15.08 -11.08
N SER A 451 -7.96 -14.53 -10.33
CA SER A 451 -8.19 -13.59 -9.21
C SER A 451 -9.02 -12.34 -9.56
N SER A 452 -8.99 -11.88 -10.81
CA SER A 452 -9.81 -10.75 -11.30
C SER A 452 -11.14 -11.18 -11.94
N GLY A 453 -11.72 -12.31 -11.49
CA GLY A 453 -12.89 -12.96 -12.09
C GLY A 453 -14.11 -12.06 -12.35
N PRO A 454 -15.16 -12.60 -13.02
CA PRO A 454 -16.32 -11.83 -13.52
C PRO A 454 -17.16 -11.14 -12.43
N GLY A 455 -16.84 -11.32 -11.14
CA GLY A 455 -17.57 -10.71 -10.03
C GLY A 455 -17.43 -9.19 -9.96
N ARG A 456 -16.28 -8.62 -10.33
CA ARG A 456 -16.06 -7.16 -10.23
C ARG A 456 -17.02 -6.34 -11.10
N PRO A 457 -17.24 -6.65 -12.39
CA PRO A 457 -18.27 -6.00 -13.20
C PRO A 457 -19.67 -6.07 -12.59
N LEU A 458 -20.06 -7.20 -11.99
CA LEU A 458 -21.36 -7.33 -11.31
C LEU A 458 -21.46 -6.40 -10.09
N LEU A 459 -20.42 -6.35 -9.25
CA LEU A 459 -20.38 -5.42 -8.11
C LEU A 459 -20.46 -3.96 -8.59
N ASP A 460 -19.75 -3.60 -9.66
CA ASP A 460 -19.78 -2.26 -10.25
C ASP A 460 -21.16 -1.91 -10.83
N ALA A 461 -21.82 -2.87 -11.48
CA ALA A 461 -23.18 -2.69 -12.01
C ALA A 461 -24.20 -2.48 -10.88
N LEU A 462 -24.12 -3.27 -9.81
CA LEU A 462 -24.98 -3.12 -8.63
C LEU A 462 -24.76 -1.78 -7.93
N THR A 463 -23.51 -1.38 -7.67
CA THR A 463 -23.22 -0.06 -7.10
C THR A 463 -23.73 1.07 -8.00
N SER A 464 -23.53 0.96 -9.32
CA SER A 464 -24.05 1.94 -10.29
C SER A 464 -25.57 1.99 -10.32
N TYR A 465 -26.23 0.85 -10.14
CA TYR A 465 -27.69 0.78 -10.04
C TYR A 465 -28.16 1.55 -8.81
N PHE A 466 -27.61 1.27 -7.61
CA PHE A 466 -27.99 1.96 -6.37
C PHE A 466 -27.66 3.46 -6.35
N LEU A 467 -26.58 3.89 -7.00
CA LEU A 467 -26.26 5.32 -7.17
C LEU A 467 -27.36 6.10 -7.90
N LYS A 468 -28.05 5.45 -8.85
CA LYS A 468 -29.12 6.04 -9.66
C LYS A 468 -30.50 5.98 -8.98
N GLN A 469 -30.65 5.19 -7.92
CA GLN A 469 -31.92 5.07 -7.23
C GLN A 469 -32.23 6.33 -6.43
N SER A 470 -33.52 6.63 -6.34
CA SER A 470 -34.06 7.68 -5.48
C SER A 470 -34.97 7.04 -4.44
N PRO A 471 -34.46 6.54 -3.31
CA PRO A 471 -35.29 6.11 -2.20
C PRO A 471 -36.23 7.25 -1.79
N GLU A 472 -37.47 6.95 -1.39
CA GLU A 472 -38.48 7.97 -1.08
C GLU A 472 -37.94 9.01 -0.10
N SER A 473 -37.89 10.28 -0.53
CA SER A 473 -37.38 11.36 0.32
C SER A 473 -38.46 11.79 1.28
N SER A 474 -38.32 11.50 2.58
CA SER A 474 -39.08 12.25 3.58
C SER A 474 -38.43 13.63 3.73
N ARG A 475 -39.21 14.72 3.69
CA ARG A 475 -38.70 16.09 3.93
C ARG A 475 -37.94 16.20 5.27
N LEU A 476 -38.31 15.36 6.24
CA LEU A 476 -37.66 15.28 7.56
C LEU A 476 -36.27 14.64 7.50
N ALA A 477 -36.05 13.62 6.68
CA ALA A 477 -34.76 12.92 6.60
C ALA A 477 -33.61 13.83 6.10
N ARG A 478 -33.95 14.88 5.33
CA ARG A 478 -32.99 15.90 4.87
C ARG A 478 -32.53 16.85 5.99
N VAL A 479 -33.34 17.01 7.05
CA VAL A 479 -33.04 17.85 8.23
C VAL A 479 -32.15 17.11 9.23
N PHE A 480 -32.26 15.77 9.29
CA PHE A 480 -31.51 14.93 10.24
C PHE A 480 -30.30 14.23 9.63
N ALA A 481 -29.95 14.47 8.36
CA ALA A 481 -28.69 13.98 7.80
C ALA A 481 -27.52 14.68 8.53
N PRO A 482 -26.76 13.98 9.39
CA PRO A 482 -25.84 14.64 10.33
C PRO A 482 -24.63 15.28 9.66
N HIS A 483 -24.49 15.10 8.33
CA HIS A 483 -23.34 15.54 7.58
C HIS A 483 -23.78 16.08 6.22
N ASN A 484 -23.68 17.41 6.02
CA ASN A 484 -23.59 17.99 4.67
C ASN A 484 -22.41 17.35 3.93
N ARG A 485 -22.41 17.32 2.58
CA ARG A 485 -21.31 16.76 1.78
C ARG A 485 -19.96 17.26 2.30
N ILE A 486 -19.25 16.41 3.03
CA ILE A 486 -18.01 16.79 3.68
C ILE A 486 -16.92 16.79 2.63
N ASN A 487 -16.33 17.97 2.38
CA ASN A 487 -15.08 18.06 1.64
C ASN A 487 -13.95 17.60 2.56
N PHE A 488 -13.57 16.34 2.44
CA PHE A 488 -12.41 15.79 3.15
C PHE A 488 -11.12 16.37 2.56
N GLN A 489 -10.22 16.85 3.42
CA GLN A 489 -8.85 17.17 3.01
C GLN A 489 -8.20 15.88 2.48
N MET A 490 -7.79 15.90 1.21
CA MET A 490 -7.17 14.73 0.58
C MET A 490 -5.65 14.84 0.72
N ASN A 491 -5.10 14.20 1.75
CA ASN A 491 -3.67 13.93 1.79
C ASN A 491 -3.40 12.66 0.96
N PRO A 492 -2.46 12.70 -0.01
CA PRO A 492 -2.12 11.52 -0.77
C PRO A 492 -1.50 10.46 0.15
N THR A 493 -1.85 9.20 -0.05
CA THR A 493 -1.18 8.09 0.65
C THR A 493 0.27 7.97 0.22
N GLN A 494 1.10 7.30 1.01
CA GLN A 494 2.50 7.03 0.64
C GLN A 494 2.62 6.36 -0.72
N VAL A 495 1.79 5.33 -0.95
CA VAL A 495 1.74 4.63 -2.24
C VAL A 495 1.30 5.56 -3.38
N SER A 496 0.39 6.51 -3.12
CA SER A 496 -0.03 7.49 -4.12
C SER A 496 1.09 8.46 -4.49
N VAL A 497 1.83 8.95 -3.48
CA VAL A 497 3.00 9.81 -3.68
C VAL A 497 4.06 9.07 -4.50
N GLN A 498 4.42 7.84 -4.10
CA GLN A 498 5.39 7.00 -4.81
C GLN A 498 4.97 6.73 -6.26
N ARG A 499 3.70 6.37 -6.50
CA ARG A 499 3.18 6.14 -7.86
C ARG A 499 3.18 7.39 -8.72
N SER A 500 2.83 8.55 -8.14
CA SER A 500 2.82 9.83 -8.85
C SER A 500 4.24 10.22 -9.27
N HIS A 501 5.20 10.07 -8.35
CA HIS A 501 6.62 10.30 -8.61
C HIS A 501 7.15 9.37 -9.70
N GLN A 502 6.94 8.05 -9.57
CA GLN A 502 7.30 7.06 -10.58
C GLN A 502 6.66 7.36 -11.94
N ALA A 503 5.39 7.78 -11.98
CA ALA A 503 4.71 8.11 -13.23
C ALA A 503 5.27 9.37 -13.92
N LYS A 504 5.84 10.33 -13.17
CA LYS A 504 6.59 11.45 -13.77
C LYS A 504 7.86 10.91 -14.45
N TRP A 505 8.62 10.07 -13.75
CA TRP A 505 9.84 9.46 -14.27
C TRP A 505 9.61 8.55 -15.48
N ARG A 506 8.56 7.73 -15.49
CA ARG A 506 8.20 6.88 -16.65
C ARG A 506 7.82 7.70 -17.88
N ARG A 507 7.17 8.86 -17.70
CA ARG A 507 6.88 9.79 -18.80
C ARG A 507 8.16 10.43 -19.35
N LEU A 508 9.15 10.67 -18.51
CA LEU A 508 10.47 11.13 -18.95
C LEU A 508 11.23 10.02 -19.69
N GLU A 509 11.25 8.78 -19.15
CA GLU A 509 11.84 7.61 -19.81
C GLU A 509 11.28 7.44 -21.24
N SER A 510 9.95 7.51 -21.37
CA SER A 510 9.27 7.39 -22.67
C SER A 510 9.71 8.49 -23.65
N ALA A 511 9.84 9.72 -23.17
CA ALA A 511 10.24 10.85 -24.00
C ALA A 511 11.71 10.76 -24.42
N VAL A 512 12.60 10.35 -23.51
CA VAL A 512 14.02 10.10 -23.78
C VAL A 512 14.19 8.98 -24.81
N ARG A 513 13.55 7.82 -24.60
CA ARG A 513 13.61 6.70 -25.55
C ARG A 513 13.06 7.07 -26.93
N LEU A 514 12.01 7.88 -26.99
CA LEU A 514 11.46 8.36 -28.26
C LEU A 514 12.41 9.31 -28.97
N ALA A 515 13.00 10.26 -28.25
CA ALA A 515 13.96 11.23 -28.80
C ALA A 515 15.22 10.55 -29.34
N LEU A 516 15.65 9.46 -28.70
CA LEU A 516 16.85 8.71 -29.07
C LEU A 516 16.56 7.47 -29.94
N LYS A 517 15.34 7.34 -30.47
CA LYS A 517 14.96 6.18 -31.28
C LYS A 517 15.86 6.03 -32.51
N GLY A 518 16.45 4.85 -32.68
CA GLY A 518 17.35 4.53 -33.80
C GLY A 518 18.78 5.03 -33.64
N GLN A 519 19.10 5.68 -32.52
CA GLN A 519 20.47 6.01 -32.14
C GLN A 519 21.12 4.82 -31.41
N ASP A 520 22.43 4.66 -31.55
CA ASP A 520 23.21 3.64 -30.83
C ASP A 520 23.45 4.07 -29.39
N VAL A 521 22.39 3.98 -28.59
CA VAL A 521 22.37 4.33 -27.18
C VAL A 521 21.71 3.23 -26.35
N ASN A 522 22.14 3.09 -25.11
CA ASN A 522 21.41 2.33 -24.10
C ASN A 522 20.78 3.28 -23.08
N VAL A 523 19.52 3.05 -22.72
CA VAL A 523 18.81 3.85 -21.70
C VAL A 523 18.45 2.94 -20.53
N VAL A 524 19.03 3.21 -19.37
CA VAL A 524 18.80 2.51 -18.11
C VAL A 524 17.99 3.41 -17.19
N TYR A 525 16.89 2.89 -16.67
CA TYR A 525 16.04 3.55 -15.69
C TYR A 525 16.31 3.02 -14.28
N ARG A 526 16.51 3.94 -13.34
CA ARG A 526 16.87 3.68 -11.94
C ARG A 526 15.91 4.29 -10.93
N GLY A 527 14.61 4.34 -11.24
CA GLY A 527 13.61 4.92 -10.32
C GLY A 527 13.55 6.44 -10.35
N ASN A 528 14.60 7.10 -9.85
CA ASN A 528 14.77 8.56 -9.77
C ASN A 528 15.90 9.08 -10.67
N GLU A 529 16.43 8.23 -11.54
CA GLU A 529 17.50 8.55 -12.47
C GLU A 529 17.27 7.82 -13.81
N LEU A 530 17.73 8.43 -14.90
CA LEU A 530 17.95 7.79 -16.18
C LEU A 530 19.43 7.91 -16.56
N VAL A 531 20.04 6.80 -16.92
CA VAL A 531 21.41 6.75 -17.45
C VAL A 531 21.34 6.42 -18.94
N VAL A 532 21.89 7.29 -19.76
CA VAL A 532 22.02 7.07 -21.21
C VAL A 532 23.48 6.83 -21.54
N THR A 533 23.81 5.62 -21.97
CA THR A 533 25.13 5.31 -22.53
C THR A 533 25.08 5.53 -24.04
N ASP A 534 25.90 6.43 -24.53
CA ASP A 534 25.99 6.85 -25.92
C ASP A 534 27.24 6.27 -26.57
N ASN A 535 27.04 5.35 -27.52
CA ASN A 535 28.12 4.65 -28.22
C ASN A 535 28.42 5.26 -29.61
N GLN A 536 27.75 6.37 -29.95
CA GLN A 536 27.90 6.99 -31.26
C GLN A 536 29.26 7.69 -31.38
N SER A 537 29.73 7.92 -32.61
CA SER A 537 30.91 8.77 -32.84
C SER A 537 30.64 10.24 -32.51
N ASP A 538 29.51 10.78 -32.98
CA ASP A 538 29.09 12.17 -32.78
C ASP A 538 28.32 12.39 -31.47
N GLY A 539 28.96 13.06 -30.51
CA GLY A 539 28.37 13.39 -29.21
C GLY A 539 27.27 14.45 -29.24
N ASN A 540 27.13 15.20 -30.34
CA ASN A 540 26.10 16.23 -30.45
C ASN A 540 24.72 15.65 -30.75
N LYS A 541 24.62 14.43 -31.31
CA LYS A 541 23.34 13.81 -31.67
C LYS A 541 22.45 13.54 -30.46
N VAL A 542 23.01 12.92 -29.41
CA VAL A 542 22.26 12.64 -28.18
C VAL A 542 21.89 13.94 -27.48
N TRP A 543 22.85 14.88 -27.37
CA TRP A 543 22.60 16.20 -26.81
C TRP A 543 21.44 16.92 -27.50
N ALA A 544 21.49 17.06 -28.83
CA ALA A 544 20.48 17.77 -29.61
C ALA A 544 19.09 17.12 -29.48
N ALA A 545 19.04 15.79 -29.37
CA ALA A 545 17.79 15.06 -29.16
C ALA A 545 17.21 15.27 -27.75
N LEU A 546 18.04 15.40 -26.72
CA LEU A 546 17.60 15.58 -25.32
C LEU A 546 17.25 17.03 -24.97
N GLN A 547 17.87 18.02 -25.63
CA GLN A 547 17.69 19.44 -25.32
C GLN A 547 16.20 19.90 -25.27
N PRO A 548 15.30 19.50 -26.19
CA PRO A 548 13.90 19.92 -26.14
C PRO A 548 13.12 19.36 -24.94
N LEU A 549 13.51 18.18 -24.43
CA LEU A 549 12.84 17.53 -23.30
C LEU A 549 13.00 18.32 -22.01
N GLY A 550 14.13 18.99 -21.89
CA GLY A 550 14.48 19.84 -20.78
C GLY A 550 13.43 20.85 -20.33
N LYS A 551 12.89 21.61 -21.29
CA LYS A 551 11.83 22.60 -21.02
C LYS A 551 10.54 21.96 -20.51
N LYS A 552 10.24 20.74 -20.96
CA LYS A 552 9.01 20.00 -20.60
C LYS A 552 9.14 19.26 -19.28
N TYR A 553 10.36 18.84 -18.92
CA TYR A 553 10.66 18.03 -17.74
C TYR A 553 11.64 18.76 -16.82
N SER A 554 11.30 19.99 -16.43
CA SER A 554 12.17 20.88 -15.63
C SER A 554 12.46 20.37 -14.21
N PHE A 555 11.75 19.34 -13.73
CA PHE A 555 12.07 18.68 -12.47
C PHE A 555 13.33 17.82 -12.57
N ALA A 556 13.78 17.49 -13.78
CA ALA A 556 14.94 16.67 -14.04
C ALA A 556 16.09 17.52 -14.60
N VAL A 557 17.29 17.29 -14.07
CA VAL A 557 18.55 17.93 -14.44
C VAL A 557 19.54 16.82 -14.81
N ALA A 558 20.54 17.10 -15.64
CA ALA A 558 21.59 16.14 -15.96
C ALA A 558 22.96 16.49 -15.32
N VAL A 559 23.85 15.52 -15.03
CA VAL A 559 25.05 15.68 -14.16
C VAL A 559 26.35 15.04 -14.73
N SER A 560 27.57 15.61 -14.53
CA SER A 560 28.83 15.44 -15.36
C SER A 560 30.08 14.99 -14.63
N SER A 561 31.08 14.57 -15.45
CA SER A 561 32.54 14.61 -15.16
C SER A 561 33.41 15.40 -16.19
N ASP A 562 34.74 15.47 -15.92
CA ASP A 562 35.69 16.59 -16.13
C ASP A 562 36.26 16.97 -17.54
N SER A 563 35.70 16.58 -18.69
CA SER A 563 36.21 17.09 -19.98
C SER A 563 35.16 17.24 -21.10
N LEU A 564 34.96 18.48 -21.57
CA LEU A 564 34.06 18.85 -22.67
C LEU A 564 34.87 19.42 -23.83
N ASN A 565 34.75 18.82 -25.03
CA ASN A 565 35.31 19.36 -26.29
C ASN A 565 34.33 20.26 -27.06
N PHE A 566 33.24 20.73 -26.43
CA PHE A 566 32.29 21.68 -27.03
C PHE A 566 31.62 22.57 -25.96
N ALA A 567 31.19 23.77 -26.37
CA ALA A 567 30.56 24.76 -25.48
C ALA A 567 29.02 24.75 -25.64
N PRO A 568 28.24 24.22 -24.68
CA PRO A 568 26.78 24.26 -24.73
C PRO A 568 26.25 25.69 -24.54
N LYS A 569 25.25 26.10 -25.33
CA LYS A 569 24.53 27.39 -25.19
C LYS A 569 23.14 27.18 -24.57
N GLY A 570 22.83 27.83 -23.44
CA GLY A 570 21.50 27.89 -22.80
C GLY A 570 21.51 27.89 -21.25
N ASN A 571 20.54 28.55 -20.61
CA ASN A 571 20.37 28.65 -19.13
C ASN A 571 19.70 27.40 -18.52
N PRO A 572 19.87 27.15 -17.20
CA PRO A 572 20.59 25.99 -16.69
C PRO A 572 19.71 24.75 -16.69
N MET A 573 19.95 23.90 -17.68
CA MET A 573 19.99 22.47 -17.40
C MET A 573 21.45 22.11 -17.49
N MET A 574 22.05 21.93 -16.33
CA MET A 574 23.28 21.16 -16.25
C MET A 574 22.99 19.84 -16.97
N LEU A 575 23.74 19.58 -18.04
CA LEU A 575 23.71 18.42 -18.93
C LEU A 575 25.16 18.24 -19.31
N TRP A 576 25.63 17.02 -19.14
CA TRP A 576 26.88 16.89 -18.46
C TRP A 576 27.26 15.40 -18.61
N ILE A 577 28.49 15.13 -19.05
CA ILE A 577 28.93 13.86 -19.66
C ILE A 577 29.99 13.21 -18.76
N LYS A 578 29.96 11.89 -18.55
CA LYS A 578 31.15 11.15 -18.09
C LYS A 578 31.84 10.56 -19.31
N THR A 579 33.02 11.09 -19.64
CA THR A 579 33.93 10.52 -20.63
C THR A 579 34.92 9.64 -19.87
N PRO A 580 35.18 8.41 -20.32
CA PRO A 580 36.15 7.54 -19.67
C PRO A 580 37.57 8.12 -19.75
N SER A 581 38.37 7.88 -18.70
CA SER A 581 39.69 8.47 -18.49
C SER A 581 40.80 7.98 -19.45
N ASN A 582 40.48 7.08 -20.38
CA ASN A 582 41.40 6.54 -21.37
C ASN A 582 40.88 6.81 -22.78
N GLU A 583 41.76 7.24 -23.68
CA GLU A 583 41.49 7.47 -25.11
C GLU A 583 40.95 6.21 -25.84
N ASP A 584 41.03 5.02 -25.22
CA ASP A 584 40.58 3.74 -25.75
C ASP A 584 39.12 3.34 -25.43
N GLN A 585 38.40 4.08 -24.59
CA GLN A 585 37.00 3.73 -24.28
C GLN A 585 36.00 4.51 -25.14
N LYS A 586 35.42 3.82 -26.13
CA LYS A 586 34.23 4.26 -26.86
C LYS A 586 33.02 4.31 -25.90
N GLY A 587 32.54 5.50 -25.56
CA GLY A 587 31.23 5.69 -24.92
C GLY A 587 31.13 6.92 -24.02
N ARG A 588 30.08 7.72 -24.20
CA ARG A 588 29.72 8.85 -23.32
C ARG A 588 28.56 8.43 -22.42
N THR A 589 28.55 8.84 -21.15
CA THR A 589 27.40 8.58 -20.27
C THR A 589 26.71 9.89 -19.88
N TRP A 590 25.40 9.95 -20.09
CA TRP A 590 24.52 11.03 -19.65
C TRP A 590 23.69 10.55 -18.47
N ILE A 591 23.69 11.29 -17.36
CA ILE A 591 22.89 10.95 -16.18
C ILE A 591 21.86 12.04 -15.98
N ILE A 592 20.57 11.68 -15.98
CA ILE A 592 19.43 12.57 -15.74
C ILE A 592 18.85 12.22 -14.36
N ARG A 593 18.86 13.16 -13.42
CA ARG A 593 18.39 13.04 -12.02
C ARG A 593 17.36 14.10 -11.69
N GLU A 594 16.70 13.99 -10.55
CA GLU A 594 15.85 15.06 -10.03
C GLU A 594 16.71 16.28 -9.65
N ALA A 595 16.21 17.50 -9.91
CA ALA A 595 16.81 18.73 -9.40
C ALA A 595 16.73 18.69 -7.86
N VAL A 596 17.87 18.87 -7.18
CA VAL A 596 17.93 18.99 -5.71
C VAL A 596 17.70 20.44 -5.31
#